data_AF-A0A4Y2W1I1-F1
#
_entry.id   AF-A0A4Y2W1I1-F1
#
_cell.length_a   1.000
_cell.length_b   1.000
_cell.length_c   1.000
_cell.angle_alpha   90.00
_cell.angle_beta   90.00
_cell.angle_gamma   90.00
#
_symmetry.space_group_name_H-M   'P 1'
#
loop_
_entity.id
_entity.type
_entity.pdbx_description
1 polymer ?
#
loop_
_entity_poly.entity_id
_entity_poly.type
_entity_poly.pdbx_seq_one_letter_code
_entity_poly.pdbx_strand_id
1 'polypeptide(L)'
;MVFRRDRHSYQRRYNAPTASEIAMVFVNSDGEPPFERDILVYPLNPENPQQPFINISFLSPNLDPMAYPIFFPYGKPGWQPKWRCESYQGAQGNQSRITVTLLQYKSALTAVIDDFNPIITAGKLTQQWIVNSYLQVEAYNLNFIRTHQQQLRTEFYQGLADRNSSNPALII
;
A
#
# COMPACT_ATOMS: atom_id res chain seq x y z
N MET A 1 20.19 9.75 13.36
CA MET A 1 18.82 10.27 13.16
C MET A 1 18.35 10.90 14.46
N VAL A 2 17.87 12.15 14.48
CA VAL A 2 17.48 12.85 15.72
C VAL A 2 16.01 13.28 15.62
N PHE A 3 15.16 12.71 16.46
CA PHE A 3 13.75 13.06 16.55
C PHE A 3 13.52 14.05 17.68
N ARG A 4 13.14 15.29 17.35
CA ARG A 4 12.67 16.29 18.33
C ARG A 4 11.18 16.55 18.06
N ARG A 5 10.38 16.42 19.11
CA ARG A 5 8.91 16.47 19.07
C ARG A 5 8.39 17.80 19.64
N ASP A 6 8.92 18.92 19.16
CA ASP A 6 8.43 20.25 19.50
C ASP A 6 7.87 20.90 18.24
N ARG A 7 6.59 21.30 18.26
CA ARG A 7 5.88 21.88 17.11
C ARG A 7 6.15 23.37 16.92
N HIS A 8 6.62 24.07 17.96
CA HIS A 8 6.83 25.52 17.94
C HIS A 8 8.28 25.91 17.63
N SER A 9 9.25 25.01 17.81
CA SER A 9 10.67 25.26 17.52
C SER A 9 11.18 24.64 16.22
N TYR A 10 10.32 24.00 15.41
CA TYR A 10 10.77 23.18 14.27
C TYR A 10 10.48 23.83 12.91
N GLN A 11 11.42 24.65 12.44
CA GLN A 11 11.51 25.12 11.05
C GLN A 11 11.96 24.04 10.04
N ARG A 12 11.94 22.74 10.39
CA ARG A 12 12.63 21.69 9.63
C ARG A 12 11.88 21.12 8.42
N ARG A 13 10.90 21.84 7.85
CA ARG A 13 10.24 21.38 6.62
C ARG A 13 11.20 21.38 5.41
N TYR A 14 12.28 22.15 5.45
CA TYR A 14 13.23 22.34 4.34
C TYR A 14 14.70 22.08 4.69
N ASN A 15 15.00 21.35 5.77
CA ASN A 15 16.39 21.06 6.10
C ASN A 15 17.01 20.10 5.07
N ALA A 16 18.27 20.35 4.71
CA ALA A 16 19.01 19.41 3.88
C ALA A 16 19.06 18.03 4.57
N PRO A 17 18.81 16.94 3.84
CA PRO A 17 18.83 15.60 4.42
C PRO A 17 20.24 15.27 4.91
N THR A 18 20.36 14.87 6.17
CA THR A 18 21.64 14.49 6.80
C THR A 18 22.03 13.04 6.52
N ALA A 19 21.10 12.22 6.01
CA ALA A 19 21.31 10.81 5.68
C ALA A 19 21.01 10.54 4.19
N SER A 20 21.62 9.48 3.66
CA SER A 20 21.37 8.95 2.32
C SER A 20 20.11 8.08 2.26
N GLU A 21 19.80 7.38 3.35
CA GLU A 21 18.72 6.42 3.47
C GLU A 21 17.38 7.07 3.85
N ILE A 22 16.29 6.45 3.41
CA ILE A 22 14.92 6.84 3.77
C ILE A 22 14.27 5.73 4.57
N ALA A 23 13.67 6.10 5.69
CA ALA A 23 12.86 5.22 6.52
C ALA A 23 11.56 5.95 6.88
N MET A 24 10.46 5.21 6.99
CA MET A 24 9.22 5.74 7.53
C MET A 24 9.07 5.31 8.98
N VAL A 25 8.66 6.25 9.82
CA VAL A 25 8.42 6.04 11.25
C VAL A 25 6.94 6.28 11.50
N PHE A 26 6.31 5.32 12.16
CA PHE A 26 4.92 5.40 12.58
C PHE A 26 4.82 4.87 14.00
N VAL A 27 3.74 5.25 14.69
CA VAL A 27 3.43 4.80 16.04
C VAL A 27 2.04 4.21 16.00
N ASN A 28 1.91 2.97 16.43
CA ASN A 28 0.65 2.26 16.59
C ASN A 28 0.74 1.38 17.84
N SER A 29 -0.38 1.05 18.46
CA SER A 29 -0.43 0.20 19.68
C SER A 29 0.32 -1.11 19.49
N ASP A 30 0.16 -1.71 18.32
CA ASP A 30 0.64 -3.07 18.01
C ASP A 30 1.92 -3.07 17.16
N GLY A 31 2.51 -1.90 16.92
CA GLY A 31 3.70 -1.76 16.06
C GLY A 31 3.45 -1.98 14.57
N GLU A 32 2.19 -2.16 14.16
CA GLU A 32 1.79 -2.40 12.78
C GLU A 32 1.62 -1.08 12.00
N PRO A 33 1.95 -1.06 10.69
CA PRO A 33 1.63 0.08 9.83
C PRO A 33 0.15 0.42 9.94
N PRO A 34 -0.21 1.67 10.29
CA PRO A 34 -1.62 1.99 10.43
C PRO A 34 -2.30 1.90 9.05
N PHE A 35 -3.53 1.40 8.97
CA PHE A 35 -4.26 1.31 7.71
C PHE A 35 -4.87 2.66 7.34
N GLU A 36 -5.45 3.34 8.32
CA GLU A 36 -5.95 4.69 8.14
C GLU A 36 -4.82 5.71 8.17
N ARG A 37 -4.90 6.68 7.26
CA ARG A 37 -3.99 7.81 7.12
C ARG A 37 -4.84 9.04 6.90
N ASP A 38 -4.55 10.10 7.65
CA ASP A 38 -5.15 11.40 7.42
C ASP A 38 -4.51 12.03 6.19
N ILE A 39 -5.12 11.81 5.01
CA ILE A 39 -4.66 12.40 3.75
C ILE A 39 -5.69 13.45 3.34
N LEU A 40 -5.34 14.71 3.61
CA LEU A 40 -6.19 15.85 3.30
C LEU A 40 -5.73 16.52 2.01
N VAL A 41 -6.67 16.66 1.08
CA VAL A 41 -6.47 17.34 -0.21
C VAL A 41 -7.19 18.68 -0.15
N TYR A 42 -6.46 19.76 -0.38
CA TYR A 42 -7.03 21.10 -0.49
C TYR A 42 -7.19 21.43 -1.98
N PRO A 43 -8.40 21.34 -2.55
CA PRO A 43 -8.62 21.75 -3.93
C PRO A 43 -8.38 23.26 -4.08
N LEU A 44 -7.78 23.65 -5.20
CA LEU A 44 -7.54 25.07 -5.51
C LEU A 44 -8.86 25.86 -5.59
N ASN A 45 -9.90 25.24 -6.16
CA ASN A 45 -11.25 25.77 -6.28
C ASN A 45 -12.23 24.82 -5.57
N PRO A 46 -12.48 24.99 -4.26
CA PRO A 46 -13.41 24.15 -3.52
C PRO A 46 -14.85 24.40 -3.99
N GLU A 47 -15.60 23.33 -4.27
CA GLU A 47 -17.03 23.43 -4.60
C GLU A 47 -17.85 23.98 -3.43
N ASN A 48 -17.45 23.64 -2.20
CA ASN A 48 -18.06 24.14 -0.98
C ASN A 48 -17.00 24.85 -0.12
N PRO A 49 -17.04 26.20 0.01
CA PRO A 49 -16.09 26.95 0.83
C PRO A 49 -16.08 26.57 2.32
N GLN A 50 -17.18 25.97 2.84
CA GLN A 50 -17.27 25.49 4.22
C GLN A 50 -16.57 24.13 4.42
N GLN A 51 -16.27 23.41 3.34
CA GLN A 51 -15.49 22.18 3.34
C GLN A 51 -14.21 22.37 2.53
N PRO A 52 -13.17 23.00 3.11
CA PRO A 52 -11.98 23.43 2.37
C PRO A 52 -11.06 22.27 1.96
N PHE A 53 -11.34 21.05 2.40
CA PHE A 53 -10.54 19.87 2.07
C PHE A 53 -11.39 18.62 1.84
N ILE A 54 -10.80 17.70 1.09
CA ILE A 54 -11.31 16.35 0.85
C ILE A 54 -10.40 15.38 1.58
N ASN A 55 -10.96 14.55 2.45
CA ASN A 55 -10.21 13.44 3.05
C ASN A 55 -10.25 12.26 2.06
N ILE A 56 -9.09 11.84 1.58
CA ILE A 56 -8.98 10.71 0.66
C ILE A 56 -8.47 9.48 1.40
N SER A 57 -9.05 8.32 1.06
CA SER A 57 -8.54 7.05 1.58
C SER A 57 -7.11 6.82 1.10
N PHE A 58 -6.35 6.15 1.95
CA PHE A 58 -5.06 5.58 1.62
C PHE A 58 -5.12 4.66 0.36
N LEU A 59 -6.27 4.03 0.08
CA LEU A 59 -6.48 3.20 -1.12
C LEU A 59 -6.99 3.99 -2.35
N SER A 60 -6.98 5.32 -2.30
CA SER A 60 -7.41 6.15 -3.42
C SER A 60 -6.49 5.93 -4.62
N PRO A 61 -7.01 5.65 -5.82
CA PRO A 61 -6.19 5.52 -7.03
C PRO A 61 -5.46 6.83 -7.37
N ASN A 62 -5.93 7.97 -6.86
CA ASN A 62 -5.30 9.28 -7.09
C ASN A 62 -4.16 9.56 -6.11
N LEU A 63 -3.95 8.73 -5.08
CA LEU A 63 -2.97 9.00 -4.04
C LEU A 63 -1.53 9.09 -4.58
N ASP A 64 -1.09 8.08 -5.33
CA ASP A 64 0.28 8.06 -5.85
C ASP A 64 0.52 9.19 -6.88
N PRO A 65 -0.37 9.44 -7.85
CA PRO A 65 -0.20 10.57 -8.76
C PRO A 65 -0.16 11.94 -8.08
N MET A 66 -0.93 12.12 -7.00
CA MET A 66 -0.94 13.36 -6.23
C MET A 66 0.30 13.52 -5.34
N ALA A 67 0.78 12.43 -4.75
CA ALA A 67 1.95 12.46 -3.88
C ALA A 67 3.28 12.49 -4.67
N TYR A 68 3.30 11.93 -5.89
CA TYR A 68 4.48 11.84 -6.75
C TYR A 68 4.19 12.34 -8.18
N PRO A 69 3.82 13.62 -8.40
CA PRO A 69 3.47 14.12 -9.73
C PRO A 69 4.57 13.93 -10.79
N ILE A 70 5.84 13.93 -10.36
CA ILE A 70 7.01 13.71 -11.24
C ILE A 70 6.99 12.29 -11.83
N PHE A 71 6.48 11.29 -11.10
CA PHE A 71 6.34 9.92 -11.60
C PHE A 71 5.10 9.71 -12.46
N PHE A 72 4.08 10.54 -12.25
CA PHE A 72 2.79 10.43 -12.91
C PHE A 72 2.41 11.77 -13.55
N PRO A 73 3.15 12.24 -14.58
CA PRO A 73 2.97 13.58 -15.15
C PRO A 73 1.57 13.80 -15.74
N TYR A 74 0.89 12.73 -16.14
CA TYR A 74 -0.47 12.78 -16.66
C TYR A 74 -1.56 12.57 -15.59
N GLY A 75 -1.19 12.37 -14.33
CA GLY A 75 -2.17 12.20 -13.25
C GLY A 75 -3.07 10.96 -13.40
N LYS A 76 -2.65 9.94 -14.17
CA LYS A 76 -3.49 8.77 -14.44
C LYS A 76 -3.83 8.04 -13.13
N PRO A 77 -5.11 7.69 -12.89
CA PRO A 77 -5.50 6.95 -11.70
C PRO A 77 -4.70 5.64 -11.59
N GLY A 78 -4.20 5.37 -10.40
CA GLY A 78 -3.49 4.15 -10.06
C GLY A 78 -4.42 3.00 -9.70
N TRP A 79 -3.89 2.06 -8.91
CA TRP A 79 -4.62 0.87 -8.53
C TRP A 79 -5.84 1.15 -7.66
N GLN A 80 -6.88 0.35 -7.87
CA GLN A 80 -8.10 0.35 -7.07
C GLN A 80 -8.48 -1.08 -6.63
N PRO A 81 -9.12 -1.24 -5.47
CA PRO A 81 -9.63 -2.54 -5.03
C PRO A 81 -10.52 -3.19 -6.10
N LYS A 82 -10.37 -4.51 -6.28
CA LYS A 82 -11.12 -5.30 -7.27
C LYS A 82 -10.81 -4.97 -8.73
N TRP A 83 -9.68 -4.31 -9.03
CA TRP A 83 -9.21 -4.15 -10.40
C TRP A 83 -9.02 -5.53 -11.04
N ARG A 84 -9.78 -5.83 -12.08
CA ARG A 84 -9.69 -7.09 -12.81
C ARG A 84 -8.47 -7.12 -13.73
N CYS A 85 -7.76 -8.25 -13.73
CA CYS A 85 -6.75 -8.52 -14.73
C CYS A 85 -7.44 -8.82 -16.06
N GLU A 86 -6.98 -8.21 -17.15
CA GLU A 86 -7.42 -8.58 -18.49
C GLU A 86 -6.90 -9.98 -18.84
N SER A 87 -7.66 -10.72 -19.65
CA SER A 87 -7.25 -12.04 -20.13
C SER A 87 -6.03 -11.91 -21.05
N TYR A 88 -4.90 -12.52 -20.68
CA TYR A 88 -3.71 -12.64 -21.53
C TYR A 88 -3.46 -14.11 -21.90
N GLN A 89 -2.67 -14.37 -22.94
CA GLN A 89 -2.49 -15.72 -23.50
C GLN A 89 -2.00 -16.76 -22.47
N GLY A 90 -1.25 -16.35 -21.44
CA GLY A 90 -0.81 -17.21 -20.34
C GLY A 90 -1.85 -17.47 -19.23
N ALA A 91 -2.99 -16.77 -19.23
CA ALA A 91 -4.06 -16.93 -18.24
C ALA A 91 -5.04 -18.08 -18.58
N GLN A 92 -4.92 -18.70 -19.75
CA GLN A 92 -5.82 -19.76 -20.27
C GLN A 92 -5.94 -20.99 -19.34
N GLY A 93 -5.03 -21.17 -18.38
CA GLY A 93 -5.08 -22.28 -17.40
C GLY A 93 -5.42 -21.87 -15.96
N ASN A 94 -5.58 -20.58 -15.64
CA ASN A 94 -5.72 -20.14 -14.25
C ASN A 94 -6.83 -19.08 -14.09
N GLN A 95 -8.08 -19.53 -14.20
CA GLN A 95 -9.29 -18.73 -13.99
C GLN A 95 -9.45 -18.19 -12.55
N SER A 96 -8.58 -18.59 -11.60
CA SER A 96 -8.69 -18.22 -10.19
C SER A 96 -8.16 -16.81 -9.86
N ARG A 97 -7.25 -16.25 -10.67
CA ARG A 97 -6.63 -14.93 -10.41
C ARG A 97 -7.26 -13.84 -11.25
N ILE A 98 -8.49 -13.47 -10.87
CA ILE A 98 -9.31 -12.48 -11.59
C ILE A 98 -8.89 -11.04 -11.26
N THR A 99 -8.26 -10.79 -10.11
CA THR A 99 -7.92 -9.44 -9.63
C THR A 99 -6.43 -9.19 -9.52
N VAL A 100 -6.01 -7.98 -9.87
CA VAL A 100 -4.64 -7.49 -9.67
C VAL A 100 -4.53 -7.04 -8.22
N THR A 101 -3.53 -7.56 -7.49
CA THR A 101 -3.24 -7.13 -6.12
C THR A 101 -2.45 -5.82 -6.12
N LEU A 102 -2.52 -5.07 -5.01
CA LEU A 102 -1.75 -3.83 -4.86
C LEU A 102 -0.24 -4.10 -5.00
N LEU A 103 0.27 -5.20 -4.46
CA LEU A 103 1.68 -5.60 -4.60
C LEU A 103 2.07 -5.82 -6.06
N GLN A 104 1.25 -6.55 -6.82
CA GLN A 104 1.50 -6.78 -8.25
C GLN A 104 1.56 -5.46 -9.01
N TYR A 105 0.60 -4.56 -8.79
CA TYR A 105 0.61 -3.23 -9.40
C TYR A 105 1.88 -2.44 -9.07
N LYS A 106 2.25 -2.35 -7.79
CA LYS A 106 3.47 -1.63 -7.35
C LYS A 106 4.74 -2.26 -7.93
N SER A 107 4.82 -3.59 -7.97
CA SER A 107 5.98 -4.29 -8.54
C SER A 107 6.12 -4.05 -10.05
N ALA A 108 4.99 -3.99 -10.77
CA ALA A 108 4.97 -3.72 -12.21
C ALA A 108 5.46 -2.31 -12.54
N LEU A 109 5.16 -1.31 -11.70
CA LEU A 109 5.67 0.06 -11.85
C LEU A 109 7.19 0.17 -11.74
N THR A 110 7.85 -0.78 -11.09
CA THR A 110 9.31 -0.85 -10.95
C THR A 110 9.94 -1.95 -11.80
N ALA A 111 9.16 -2.62 -12.65
CA ALA A 111 9.69 -3.67 -13.51
C ALA A 111 10.75 -3.07 -14.45
N VAL A 112 11.87 -3.79 -14.60
CA VAL A 112 12.92 -3.43 -15.54
C VAL A 112 12.42 -3.80 -16.93
N ILE A 113 12.16 -2.76 -17.72
CA ILE A 113 11.82 -2.83 -19.14
C ILE A 113 12.94 -2.05 -19.84
N ASP A 114 13.24 -2.37 -21.09
CA ASP A 114 14.27 -1.70 -21.89
C ASP A 114 13.83 -0.29 -22.36
N ASP A 115 13.30 0.51 -21.42
CA ASP A 115 12.79 1.85 -21.60
C ASP A 115 13.03 2.69 -20.33
N PHE A 116 12.99 4.02 -20.47
CA PHE A 116 13.13 4.95 -19.35
C PHE A 116 11.96 4.79 -18.37
N ASN A 117 12.28 4.45 -17.12
CA ASN A 117 11.31 4.40 -16.04
C ASN A 117 11.59 5.54 -15.02
N PRO A 118 10.68 6.53 -14.87
CA PRO A 118 10.89 7.67 -13.99
C PRO A 118 10.93 7.29 -12.51
N ILE A 119 10.24 6.20 -12.11
CA ILE A 119 10.16 5.77 -10.72
C ILE A 119 11.51 5.26 -10.25
N ILE A 120 12.21 4.45 -11.05
CA ILE A 120 13.50 3.85 -10.65
C ILE A 120 14.71 4.79 -10.83
N THR A 121 14.57 5.84 -11.64
CA THR A 121 15.69 6.75 -11.99
C THR A 121 15.80 7.99 -11.11
N ALA A 122 14.80 8.29 -10.26
CA ALA A 122 14.76 9.52 -9.47
C ALA A 122 15.49 9.50 -8.11
N GLY A 123 16.35 8.50 -7.87
CA GLY A 123 17.25 8.45 -6.72
C GLY A 123 16.52 8.46 -5.37
N LYS A 124 16.66 9.54 -4.57
CA LYS A 124 16.01 9.62 -3.25
C LYS A 124 14.48 9.58 -3.33
N LEU A 125 13.89 10.15 -4.38
CA LEU A 125 12.44 10.11 -4.56
C LEU A 125 11.96 8.67 -4.80
N THR A 126 12.75 7.86 -5.51
CA THR A 126 12.53 6.41 -5.69
C THR A 126 12.49 5.71 -4.34
N GLN A 127 13.48 5.94 -3.48
CA GLN A 127 13.52 5.34 -2.15
C GLN A 127 12.28 5.70 -1.32
N GLN A 128 11.87 6.97 -1.35
CA GLN A 128 10.67 7.43 -0.65
C GLN A 128 9.42 6.70 -1.15
N TRP A 129 9.29 6.57 -2.47
CA TRP A 129 8.17 5.87 -3.08
C TRP A 129 8.16 4.36 -2.77
N ILE A 130 9.33 3.72 -2.74
CA ILE A 130 9.46 2.30 -2.36
C ILE A 130 9.03 2.10 -0.91
N VAL A 131 9.57 2.89 0.04
CA VAL A 131 9.21 2.79 1.46
C VAL A 131 7.73 3.05 1.67
N ASN A 132 7.18 4.08 1.01
CA ASN A 132 5.76 4.35 1.05
C ASN A 132 4.96 3.14 0.53
N SER A 133 5.27 2.66 -0.68
CA SER A 133 4.61 1.53 -1.35
C SER A 133 4.68 0.23 -0.55
N TYR A 134 5.78 -0.03 0.17
CA TYR A 134 5.87 -1.15 1.10
C TYR A 134 4.82 -1.03 2.20
N LEU A 135 4.71 0.13 2.85
CA LEU A 135 3.73 0.35 3.91
C LEU A 135 2.30 0.34 3.39
N GLN A 136 2.08 0.79 2.16
CA GLN A 136 0.80 0.67 1.47
C GLN A 136 0.34 -0.79 1.38
N VAL A 137 1.22 -1.64 0.87
CA VAL A 137 0.97 -3.07 0.68
C VAL A 137 0.81 -3.76 2.03
N GLU A 138 1.68 -3.49 2.99
CA GLU A 138 1.66 -4.14 4.30
C GLU A 138 0.40 -3.78 5.09
N ALA A 139 0.05 -2.49 5.15
CA ALA A 139 -1.18 -2.05 5.80
C ALA A 139 -2.42 -2.67 5.16
N TYR A 140 -2.46 -2.77 3.82
CA TYR A 140 -3.55 -3.42 3.10
C TYR A 140 -3.66 -4.91 3.42
N ASN A 141 -2.55 -5.64 3.41
CA ASN A 141 -2.50 -7.07 3.73
C ASN A 141 -2.94 -7.36 5.17
N LEU A 142 -2.42 -6.59 6.13
CA LEU A 142 -2.80 -6.74 7.54
C LEU A 142 -4.30 -6.43 7.73
N ASN A 143 -4.82 -5.39 7.07
CA ASN A 143 -6.25 -5.09 7.12
C ASN A 143 -7.10 -6.22 6.53
N PHE A 144 -6.67 -6.84 5.42
CA PHE A 144 -7.33 -8.00 4.84
C PHE A 144 -7.38 -9.15 5.85
N ILE A 145 -6.24 -9.49 6.46
CA ILE A 145 -6.14 -10.55 7.47
C ILE A 145 -7.08 -10.27 8.64
N ARG A 146 -7.10 -9.04 9.17
CA ARG A 146 -7.99 -8.66 10.29
C ARG A 146 -9.48 -8.80 9.95
N THR A 147 -9.87 -8.36 8.75
CA THR A 147 -11.28 -8.33 8.32
C THR A 147 -11.80 -9.69 7.83
N HIS A 148 -10.93 -10.59 7.40
CA HIS A 148 -11.29 -11.91 6.85
C HIS A 148 -10.92 -13.08 7.78
N GLN A 149 -10.68 -12.81 9.07
CA GLN A 149 -10.28 -13.83 10.06
C GLN A 149 -11.21 -15.05 10.10
N GLN A 150 -12.53 -14.86 9.94
CA GLN A 150 -13.48 -15.98 9.99
C GLN A 150 -13.22 -16.99 8.87
N GLN A 151 -13.02 -16.51 7.65
CA GLN A 151 -12.75 -17.35 6.48
C GLN A 151 -11.39 -18.06 6.61
N LEU A 152 -10.37 -17.32 7.04
CA LEU A 152 -9.00 -17.86 7.21
C LEU A 152 -8.94 -18.91 8.33
N ARG A 153 -9.67 -18.69 9.43
CA ARG A 153 -9.69 -19.63 10.56
C ARG A 153 -10.54 -20.86 10.28
N THR A 154 -11.64 -20.74 9.54
CA THR A 154 -12.48 -21.90 9.17
C THR A 154 -11.71 -22.93 8.34
N GLU A 155 -10.85 -22.48 7.42
CA GLU A 155 -9.99 -23.38 6.62
C GLU A 155 -9.02 -24.16 7.51
N PHE A 156 -8.44 -23.51 8.53
CA PHE A 156 -7.52 -24.15 9.47
C PHE A 156 -8.22 -25.21 10.34
N TYR A 157 -9.42 -24.92 10.84
CA TYR A 157 -10.20 -25.90 11.60
C TYR A 157 -10.63 -27.08 10.74
N GLN A 158 -10.95 -26.85 9.47
CA GLN A 158 -11.31 -27.92 8.54
C GLN A 158 -10.12 -28.85 8.29
N GLY A 159 -8.92 -28.30 8.05
CA GLY A 159 -7.71 -29.12 7.90
C GLY A 159 -7.35 -29.93 9.16
N LEU A 160 -7.59 -29.38 10.37
CA LEU A 160 -7.42 -30.13 11.61
C LEU A 160 -8.48 -31.22 11.80
N ALA A 161 -9.75 -30.93 11.49
CA ALA A 161 -10.83 -31.90 11.55
C ALA A 161 -10.59 -33.07 10.58
N ASP A 162 -10.12 -32.78 9.36
CA ASP A 162 -9.81 -33.77 8.32
C ASP A 162 -8.59 -34.64 8.70
N ARG A 163 -7.60 -34.07 9.39
CA ARG A 163 -6.46 -34.82 9.94
C ARG A 163 -6.88 -35.74 11.08
N ASN A 164 -7.78 -35.29 11.94
CA ASN A 164 -8.29 -36.10 13.05
C ASN A 164 -9.23 -37.21 12.55
N SER A 165 -9.99 -36.99 11.49
CA SER A 165 -10.86 -38.03 10.89
C SER A 165 -10.08 -39.06 10.06
N SER A 166 -8.93 -38.67 9.48
CA SER A 166 -8.05 -39.57 8.71
C SER A 166 -7.03 -40.34 9.56
N ASN A 167 -6.83 -39.99 10.83
CA ASN A 167 -5.96 -40.73 11.74
C ASN A 167 -6.68 -41.18 13.03
N PRO A 168 -7.46 -42.28 12.99
CA PRO A 168 -8.21 -42.78 14.15
C PRO A 168 -7.33 -43.40 15.26
N ALA A 169 -6.00 -43.32 15.19
CA ALA A 169 -5.09 -44.12 16.04
C ALA A 169 -4.44 -43.39 17.24
N LEU A 170 -4.85 -42.16 17.58
CA LEU A 170 -4.27 -41.41 18.72
C LEU A 170 -5.33 -40.87 19.69
N ILE A 171 -6.25 -41.75 20.11
CA ILE A 171 -7.01 -41.56 21.35
C ILE A 171 -6.72 -42.74 22.26
N ILE A 172 -5.70 -42.59 23.12
CA ILE A 172 -5.62 -43.21 24.44
C ILE A 172 -5.23 -42.10 25.41
#